data_AF-A0A524PK01-F1
#
_entry.id   AF-A0A524PK01-F1
#
_cell.length_a   1.000
_cell.length_b   1.000
_cell.length_c   1.000
_cell.angle_alpha   90.00
_cell.angle_beta   90.00
_cell.angle_gamma   90.00
#
_symmetry.space_group_name_H-M   'P 1'
#
loop_
_entity.id
_entity.type
_entity.pdbx_description
1 polymer ?
#
loop_
_entity_poly.entity_id
_entity_poly.type
_entity_poly.pdbx_seq_one_letter_code
_entity_poly.pdbx_strand_id
1 'polypeptide(L)'
;MIPDELATVGLPSDLAAVLERAPRLRIAGSVEELFSCATGENQRDSYEVAYSLPDGRQVVEATVARVRNGISVNYLEPHMRRRDPDCMAIGDDRPTDKPRFRERFGYEFSRLREETLDWLAGQELAVFFFKTGLRDLGAHAMAVVPANAGFFALGLAMLQGILPFDSLVAGFKPTVFVLVAPPFRHTHFAGKQVVVHNRPHGRHEIFSYNLYPGPSAKKGIYGTLIRKGEKEGWIAAHASAVQVVTPYD
;
A
#
# COMPACT_ATOMS: atom_id res chain seq x y z
N MET A 1 20.94 6.72 -6.83
CA MET A 1 20.20 7.52 -7.83
C MET A 1 19.00 6.69 -8.26
N ILE A 2 17.81 7.28 -8.24
CA ILE A 2 16.64 6.67 -8.86
C ILE A 2 16.84 6.62 -10.39
N PRO A 3 16.26 5.65 -11.11
CA PRO A 3 16.32 5.63 -12.57
C PRO A 3 15.81 6.95 -13.16
N ASP A 4 16.42 7.43 -14.25
CA ASP A 4 16.06 8.69 -14.92
C ASP A 4 14.57 8.74 -15.29
N GLU A 5 14.00 7.58 -15.64
CA GLU A 5 12.57 7.42 -15.92
C GLU A 5 11.68 7.79 -14.72
N LEU A 6 12.12 7.46 -13.50
CA LEU A 6 11.39 7.78 -12.27
C LEU A 6 11.50 9.27 -11.92
N ALA A 7 12.58 9.94 -12.32
CA ALA A 7 12.72 11.39 -12.16
C ALA A 7 11.73 12.18 -13.05
N THR A 8 11.25 11.57 -14.14
CA THR A 8 10.20 12.19 -14.99
C THR A 8 8.78 12.03 -14.42
N VAL A 9 8.59 11.13 -13.45
CA VAL A 9 7.33 10.97 -12.72
C VAL A 9 7.18 12.12 -11.73
N GLY A 10 6.00 12.75 -11.69
CA GLY A 10 5.71 13.88 -10.81
C GLY A 10 5.57 13.51 -9.32
N LEU A 11 6.59 12.87 -8.75
CA LEU A 11 6.62 12.42 -7.36
C LEU A 11 6.79 13.60 -6.39
N PRO A 12 6.14 13.57 -5.21
CA PRO A 12 6.47 14.48 -4.12
C PRO A 12 7.94 14.34 -3.70
N SER A 13 8.56 15.46 -3.33
CA SER A 13 10.00 15.51 -3.00
C SER A 13 10.40 14.61 -1.83
N ASP A 14 9.53 14.48 -0.83
CA ASP A 14 9.76 13.59 0.31
C ASP A 14 9.78 12.11 -0.09
N LEU A 15 8.88 11.68 -0.99
CA LEU A 15 8.89 10.32 -1.51
C LEU A 15 10.06 10.07 -2.47
N ALA A 16 10.41 11.03 -3.32
CA ALA A 16 11.61 10.93 -4.16
C ALA A 16 12.87 10.71 -3.29
N ALA A 17 13.03 11.49 -2.22
CA ALA A 17 14.15 11.35 -1.28
C ALA A 17 14.20 9.98 -0.60
N VAL A 18 13.04 9.38 -0.27
CA VAL A 18 12.97 8.02 0.27
C VAL A 18 13.50 7.01 -0.74
N LEU A 19 13.06 7.09 -1.99
CA LEU A 19 13.46 6.17 -3.05
C LEU A 19 14.94 6.31 -3.42
N GLU A 20 15.49 7.52 -3.37
CA GLU A 20 16.91 7.79 -3.64
C GLU A 20 17.84 7.22 -2.58
N ARG A 21 17.40 7.24 -1.31
CA ARG A 21 18.15 6.73 -0.15
C ARG A 21 18.03 5.21 0.03
N ALA A 22 16.99 4.59 -0.51
CA ALA A 22 16.74 3.16 -0.40
C ALA A 22 17.96 2.35 -0.91
N PRO A 23 18.49 1.40 -0.11
CA PRO A 23 19.66 0.58 -0.51
C PRO A 23 19.50 -0.13 -1.85
N ARG A 24 18.28 -0.55 -2.18
CA ARG A 24 17.92 -1.14 -3.47
C ARG A 24 16.48 -0.78 -3.80
N LEU A 25 16.24 -0.39 -5.06
CA LEU A 25 14.92 -0.08 -5.58
C LEU A 25 14.62 -1.01 -6.76
N ARG A 26 13.48 -1.70 -6.69
CA ARG A 26 12.90 -2.46 -7.80
C ARG A 26 11.60 -1.80 -8.24
N ILE A 27 11.50 -1.44 -9.50
CA ILE A 27 10.28 -0.88 -10.10
C ILE A 27 9.65 -2.00 -10.93
N ALA A 28 8.45 -2.42 -10.57
CA ALA A 28 7.73 -3.45 -11.30
C ALA A 28 6.73 -2.83 -12.28
N GLY A 29 6.74 -3.31 -13.53
CA GLY A 29 5.80 -2.99 -14.59
C GLY A 29 4.81 -4.10 -14.92
N SER A 30 4.98 -5.30 -14.34
CA SER A 30 4.13 -6.46 -14.62
C SER A 30 3.80 -7.30 -13.39
N VAL A 31 2.74 -8.10 -13.49
CA VAL A 31 2.36 -9.05 -12.42
C VAL A 31 3.43 -10.12 -12.26
N GLU A 32 4.07 -10.52 -13.35
CA GLU A 32 5.15 -11.50 -13.41
C GLU A 32 6.40 -11.02 -12.66
N GLU A 33 6.78 -9.75 -12.81
CA GLU A 33 7.86 -9.14 -12.04
C GLU A 33 7.54 -9.07 -10.55
N LEU A 34 6.31 -8.67 -10.20
CA LEU A 34 5.86 -8.68 -8.80
C LEU A 34 5.81 -10.09 -8.22
N PHE A 35 5.44 -11.08 -9.02
CA PHE A 35 5.46 -12.48 -8.64
C PHE A 35 6.88 -12.95 -8.34
N SER A 36 7.84 -12.62 -9.22
CA SER A 36 9.26 -12.89 -9.03
C SER A 36 9.78 -12.24 -7.74
N CYS A 37 9.44 -10.97 -7.50
CA CYS A 37 9.77 -10.27 -6.25
C CYS A 37 9.19 -10.97 -5.02
N ALA A 38 7.94 -11.44 -5.12
CA ALA A 38 7.24 -12.13 -4.04
C ALA A 38 7.73 -13.57 -3.80
N THR A 39 8.55 -14.15 -4.67
CA THR A 39 9.17 -15.48 -4.48
C THR A 39 10.69 -15.43 -4.27
N GLY A 40 11.29 -14.24 -4.42
CA GLY A 40 12.73 -14.03 -4.38
C GLY A 40 13.45 -14.50 -5.65
N GLU A 41 14.55 -13.84 -5.99
CA GLU A 41 15.38 -14.16 -7.18
C GLU A 41 16.01 -15.58 -7.08
N ASN A 42 16.09 -16.16 -5.88
CA ASN A 42 16.76 -17.43 -5.59
C ASN A 42 15.82 -18.66 -5.48
N GLN A 43 14.61 -18.63 -6.05
CA GLN A 43 13.68 -19.78 -6.10
C GLN A 43 13.55 -20.57 -4.78
N ARG A 44 13.53 -19.90 -3.63
CA ARG A 44 13.28 -20.61 -2.37
C ARG A 44 11.81 -21.01 -2.34
N ASP A 45 11.54 -22.27 -2.01
CA ASP A 45 10.15 -22.77 -1.88
C ASP A 45 9.37 -22.01 -0.80
N SER A 46 10.07 -21.47 0.21
CA SER A 46 9.49 -20.57 1.20
C SER A 46 10.50 -19.61 1.82
N TYR A 47 9.99 -18.51 2.40
CA TYR A 47 10.78 -17.53 3.16
C TYR A 47 9.92 -16.83 4.23
N GLU A 48 10.60 -16.21 5.18
CA GLU A 48 9.97 -15.38 6.23
C GLU A 48 10.04 -13.91 5.87
N VAL A 49 8.93 -13.20 6.07
CA VAL A 49 8.89 -11.74 6.07
C VAL A 49 9.10 -11.29 7.50
N ALA A 50 10.35 -11.00 7.84
CA ALA A 50 10.77 -10.65 9.19
C ALA A 50 11.43 -9.28 9.24
N TYR A 51 11.38 -8.66 10.42
CA TYR A 51 11.97 -7.35 10.67
C TYR A 51 12.59 -7.27 12.06
N SER A 52 13.74 -6.60 12.14
CA SER A 52 14.37 -6.16 13.38
C SER A 52 13.62 -4.95 13.95
N LEU A 53 13.23 -5.02 15.22
CA LEU A 53 12.64 -3.90 15.95
C LEU A 53 13.73 -3.09 16.68
N PRO A 54 13.46 -1.82 17.05
CA PRO A 54 14.43 -0.97 17.77
C PRO A 54 14.87 -1.53 19.12
N ASP A 55 14.06 -2.36 19.75
CA ASP A 55 14.36 -3.04 21.01
C ASP A 55 15.23 -4.31 20.85
N GLY A 56 15.68 -4.60 19.62
CA GLY A 56 16.51 -5.76 19.28
C GLY A 56 15.73 -7.05 19.02
N ARG A 57 14.40 -7.07 19.22
CA ARG A 57 13.58 -8.25 18.88
C ARG A 57 13.51 -8.44 17.37
N GLN A 58 13.46 -9.69 16.95
CA GLN A 58 13.10 -10.09 15.60
C GLN A 58 11.62 -10.48 15.60
N VAL A 59 10.86 -9.97 14.64
CA VAL A 59 9.46 -10.36 14.45
C VAL A 59 9.24 -10.84 13.03
N VAL A 60 8.67 -12.05 12.92
CA VAL A 60 8.15 -12.59 11.66
C VAL A 60 6.69 -12.13 11.51
N GLU A 61 6.38 -11.44 10.42
CA GLU A 61 5.04 -10.98 10.10
C GLU A 61 4.22 -12.01 9.30
N ALA A 62 4.90 -12.74 8.42
CA ALA A 62 4.30 -13.77 7.58
C ALA A 62 5.35 -14.76 7.12
N THR A 63 4.92 -15.99 6.85
CA THR A 63 5.68 -16.94 6.03
C THR A 63 5.05 -17.01 4.65
N VAL A 64 5.90 -17.03 3.62
CA VAL A 64 5.48 -17.02 2.23
C VAL A 64 6.02 -18.28 1.59
N ALA A 65 5.16 -19.03 0.91
CA ALA A 65 5.53 -20.25 0.21
C ALA A 65 5.06 -20.20 -1.24
N ARG A 66 5.93 -20.60 -2.17
CA ARG A 66 5.54 -20.83 -3.56
C ARG A 66 4.73 -22.11 -3.62
N VAL A 67 3.57 -22.06 -4.28
CA VAL A 67 2.70 -23.21 -4.51
C VAL A 67 2.43 -23.36 -6.00
N ARG A 68 1.87 -24.51 -6.41
CA ARG A 68 1.71 -24.90 -7.82
C ARG A 68 1.12 -23.80 -8.71
N ASN A 69 0.14 -23.05 -8.19
CA ASN A 69 -0.61 -22.03 -8.94
C ASN A 69 -0.46 -20.62 -8.33
N GLY A 70 0.57 -20.36 -7.51
CA GLY A 70 0.74 -19.03 -6.94
C GLY A 70 1.59 -18.99 -5.69
N ILE A 71 1.16 -18.18 -4.73
CA ILE A 71 1.84 -17.95 -3.46
C ILE A 71 0.84 -18.19 -2.33
N SER A 72 1.27 -18.94 -1.31
CA SER A 72 0.57 -19.08 -0.04
C SER A 72 1.24 -18.18 0.99
N VAL A 73 0.45 -17.35 1.66
CA VAL A 73 0.93 -16.45 2.72
C VAL A 73 0.26 -16.84 4.01
N ASN A 74 1.04 -17.28 4.99
CA ASN A 74 0.55 -17.59 6.33
C ASN A 74 0.97 -16.48 7.28
N TYR A 75 -0.01 -15.84 7.90
CA TYR A 75 0.23 -14.86 8.95
C TYR A 75 0.25 -15.56 10.30
N LEU A 76 1.23 -15.22 11.14
CA LEU A 76 1.40 -15.85 12.45
C LEU A 76 0.38 -15.36 13.49
N GLU A 77 -0.18 -14.17 13.25
CA GLU A 77 -1.14 -13.54 14.15
C GLU A 77 -2.56 -14.08 13.92
N PRO A 78 -3.19 -14.75 14.91
CA PRO A 78 -4.57 -15.26 14.79
C PRO A 78 -5.60 -14.16 14.52
N HIS A 79 -5.32 -12.93 14.97
CA HIS A 79 -6.22 -11.78 14.82
C HIS A 79 -6.03 -11.01 13.49
N MET A 80 -5.54 -11.67 12.43
CA MET A 80 -5.49 -11.12 11.07
C MET A 80 -6.87 -11.14 10.39
N ARG A 81 -7.82 -10.35 10.93
CA ARG A 81 -9.20 -10.25 10.44
C ARG A 81 -9.50 -8.87 9.85
N ARG A 82 -10.36 -8.84 8.81
CA ARG A 82 -10.83 -7.63 8.07
C ARG A 82 -11.79 -6.72 8.85
N ARG A 83 -12.31 -7.15 10.00
CA ARG A 83 -13.39 -6.50 10.76
C ARG A 83 -12.93 -6.02 12.13
N ASP A 84 -11.74 -5.46 12.22
CA ASP A 84 -11.45 -4.55 13.33
C ASP A 84 -12.04 -3.17 12.94
N PRO A 85 -13.14 -2.72 13.56
CA PRO A 85 -13.71 -1.40 13.28
C PRO A 85 -12.70 -0.29 13.54
N ASP A 86 -11.71 -0.56 14.39
CA ASP A 86 -10.66 0.36 14.78
C ASP A 86 -9.39 0.14 13.93
N CYS A 87 -9.47 -0.45 12.74
CA CYS A 87 -8.28 -0.56 11.88
C CYS A 87 -7.90 0.74 11.18
N MET A 88 -8.81 1.72 11.05
CA MET A 88 -8.57 2.93 10.27
C MET A 88 -8.53 4.18 11.16
N ALA A 89 -7.59 5.07 10.88
CA ALA A 89 -7.52 6.40 11.46
C ALA A 89 -7.18 7.47 10.41
N ILE A 90 -7.55 8.72 10.69
CA ILE A 90 -7.24 9.87 9.83
C ILE A 90 -6.10 10.68 10.44
N GLY A 91 -5.02 10.86 9.69
CA GLY A 91 -3.81 11.57 10.12
C GLY A 91 -3.83 13.08 9.92
N ASP A 92 -4.91 13.64 9.37
CA ASP A 92 -5.06 15.07 9.08
C ASP A 92 -6.32 15.68 9.73
N ASP A 93 -6.41 17.01 9.70
CA ASP A 93 -7.50 17.78 10.32
C ASP A 93 -8.72 18.03 9.40
N ARG A 94 -8.71 17.53 8.17
CA ARG A 94 -9.85 17.75 7.24
C ARG A 94 -11.11 17.03 7.75
N PRO A 95 -12.32 17.44 7.31
CA PRO A 95 -13.57 16.79 7.71
C PRO A 95 -13.54 15.27 7.53
N THR A 96 -14.09 14.55 8.52
CA THR A 96 -14.19 13.09 8.53
C THR A 96 -15.17 12.60 9.60
N ASP A 97 -15.83 11.48 9.33
CA ASP A 97 -16.63 10.68 10.26
C ASP A 97 -15.82 9.57 10.95
N LYS A 98 -14.51 9.49 10.67
CA LYS A 98 -13.61 8.44 11.17
C LYS A 98 -12.75 8.96 12.34
N PRO A 99 -12.30 8.09 13.25
CA PRO A 99 -11.43 8.49 14.34
C PRO A 99 -10.16 9.17 13.83
N ARG A 100 -9.77 10.29 14.44
CA ARG A 100 -8.49 10.93 14.13
C ARG A 100 -7.36 10.19 14.83
N PHE A 101 -6.20 10.18 14.19
CA PHE A 101 -4.99 9.59 14.73
C PHE A 101 -4.62 10.20 16.08
N ARG A 102 -4.61 11.54 16.16
CA ARG A 102 -4.25 12.27 17.38
C ARG A 102 -5.16 11.95 18.56
N GLU A 103 -6.46 11.93 18.33
CA GLU A 103 -7.46 11.64 19.36
C GLU A 103 -7.30 10.21 19.90
N ARG A 104 -6.92 9.27 19.01
CA ARG A 104 -6.81 7.86 19.36
C ARG A 104 -5.46 7.47 19.99
N PHE A 105 -4.36 8.05 19.51
CA PHE A 105 -3.01 7.65 19.90
C PHE A 105 -2.28 8.69 20.75
N GLY A 106 -2.86 9.88 20.94
CA GLY A 106 -2.36 10.90 21.86
C GLY A 106 -1.21 11.76 21.34
N TYR A 107 -0.88 11.69 20.04
CA TYR A 107 0.16 12.52 19.42
C TYR A 107 -0.12 12.79 17.93
N GLU A 108 0.60 13.76 17.35
CA GLU A 108 0.43 14.16 15.95
C GLU A 108 0.92 13.09 14.98
N PHE A 109 0.14 12.80 13.93
CA PHE A 109 0.52 11.80 12.92
C PHE A 109 1.76 12.20 12.11
N SER A 110 2.04 13.49 11.98
CA SER A 110 3.25 13.99 11.28
C SER A 110 4.53 13.34 11.78
N ARG A 111 4.64 13.14 13.10
CA ARG A 111 5.77 12.45 13.73
C ARG A 111 5.90 11.01 13.21
N LEU A 112 4.82 10.24 13.25
CA LEU A 112 4.84 8.85 12.79
C LEU A 112 5.08 8.75 11.27
N ARG A 113 4.54 9.71 10.51
CA ARG A 113 4.78 9.81 9.07
C ARG A 113 6.27 9.97 8.78
N GLU A 114 6.94 10.90 9.44
CA GLU A 114 8.39 11.12 9.30
C GLU A 114 9.18 9.86 9.65
N GLU A 115 8.91 9.26 10.81
CA GLU A 115 9.54 8.00 11.23
C GLU A 115 9.33 6.88 10.19
N THR A 116 8.12 6.80 9.61
CA THR A 116 7.80 5.81 8.58
C THR A 116 8.61 6.03 7.30
N LEU A 117 8.72 7.27 6.83
CA LEU A 117 9.47 7.62 5.62
C LEU A 117 10.97 7.37 5.83
N ASP A 118 11.53 7.76 6.98
CA ASP A 118 12.93 7.50 7.29
C ASP A 118 13.24 6.01 7.40
N TRP A 119 12.32 5.23 8.00
CA TRP A 119 12.48 3.78 8.05
C TRP A 119 12.45 3.15 6.64
N LEU A 120 11.48 3.55 5.80
CA LEU A 120 11.38 3.09 4.41
C LEU A 120 12.62 3.42 3.59
N ALA A 121 13.21 4.61 3.80
CA ALA A 121 14.45 5.03 3.14
C ALA A 121 15.65 4.13 3.46
N GLY A 122 15.60 3.36 4.55
CA GLY A 122 16.62 2.37 4.91
C GLY A 122 16.34 0.95 4.42
N GLN A 123 15.21 0.68 3.75
CA GLN A 123 14.83 -0.66 3.30
C GLN A 123 15.15 -0.89 1.82
N GLU A 124 15.38 -2.14 1.42
CA GLU A 124 15.17 -2.50 0.02
C GLU A 124 13.68 -2.35 -0.30
N LEU A 125 13.36 -1.67 -1.41
CA LEU A 125 11.99 -1.35 -1.79
C LEU A 125 11.60 -1.98 -3.13
N ALA A 126 10.34 -2.40 -3.21
CA ALA A 126 9.62 -2.67 -4.44
C ALA A 126 8.53 -1.61 -4.63
N VAL A 127 8.45 -1.04 -5.82
CA VAL A 127 7.46 -0.04 -6.19
C VAL A 127 6.75 -0.43 -7.47
N PHE A 128 5.48 -0.05 -7.59
CA PHE A 128 4.73 -0.17 -8.84
C PHE A 128 3.62 0.87 -8.89
N PHE A 129 3.09 1.07 -10.09
CA PHE A 129 2.06 2.06 -10.37
C PHE A 129 0.76 1.40 -10.78
N PHE A 130 -0.37 2.04 -10.44
CA PHE A 130 -1.71 1.52 -10.75
C PHE A 130 -2.74 2.66 -10.81
N LYS A 131 -4.00 2.34 -11.14
CA LYS A 131 -5.14 3.27 -11.06
C LYS A 131 -6.10 2.80 -9.98
N THR A 132 -6.54 3.69 -9.09
CA THR A 132 -7.46 3.35 -7.97
C THR A 132 -8.92 3.10 -8.39
N GLY A 133 -9.22 3.09 -9.68
CA GLY A 133 -10.58 2.99 -10.22
C GLY A 133 -10.57 2.82 -11.73
N LEU A 134 -11.74 2.52 -12.29
CA LEU A 134 -11.88 2.29 -13.73
C LEU A 134 -11.88 3.62 -14.50
N ARG A 135 -11.13 3.68 -15.62
CA ARG A 135 -11.07 4.83 -16.53
C ARG A 135 -10.72 6.13 -15.76
N ASP A 136 -11.42 7.22 -16.05
CA ASP A 136 -11.14 8.57 -15.53
C ASP A 136 -11.71 8.82 -14.13
N LEU A 137 -12.41 7.84 -13.56
CA LEU A 137 -12.94 7.88 -12.20
C LEU A 137 -11.85 7.58 -11.15
N GLY A 138 -10.75 6.96 -11.56
CA GLY A 138 -9.62 6.64 -10.70
C GLY A 138 -8.65 7.81 -10.52
N ALA A 139 -7.62 7.57 -9.71
CA ALA A 139 -6.43 8.40 -9.64
C ALA A 139 -5.20 7.55 -9.95
N HIS A 140 -4.17 8.18 -10.51
CA HIS A 140 -2.85 7.57 -10.62
C HIS A 140 -2.29 7.34 -9.22
N ALA A 141 -1.82 6.12 -8.98
CA ALA A 141 -1.36 5.67 -7.68
C ALA A 141 0.00 4.99 -7.78
N MET A 142 0.72 5.04 -6.67
CA MET A 142 2.00 4.37 -6.49
C MET A 142 1.96 3.59 -5.17
N ALA A 143 2.47 2.37 -5.18
CA ALA A 143 2.74 1.61 -3.96
C ALA A 143 4.24 1.59 -3.69
N VAL A 144 4.61 1.76 -2.42
CA VAL A 144 5.98 1.65 -1.90
C VAL A 144 5.97 0.61 -0.80
N VAL A 145 6.66 -0.50 -1.05
CA VAL A 145 6.60 -1.70 -0.22
C VAL A 145 8.03 -2.19 0.06
N PRO A 146 8.35 -2.66 1.27
CA PRO A 146 9.59 -3.38 1.50
C PRO A 146 9.71 -4.57 0.54
N ALA A 147 10.86 -4.77 -0.08
CA ALA A 147 11.06 -5.77 -1.12
C ALA A 147 10.77 -7.20 -0.61
N ASN A 148 11.09 -7.48 0.66
CA ASN A 148 10.77 -8.76 1.32
C ASN A 148 9.26 -8.98 1.53
N ALA A 149 8.43 -7.94 1.44
CA ALA A 149 6.99 -8.01 1.46
C ALA A 149 6.38 -7.94 0.04
N GLY A 150 7.12 -8.37 -0.99
CA GLY A 150 6.67 -8.35 -2.39
C GLY A 150 5.33 -9.04 -2.64
N PHE A 151 4.95 -10.03 -1.82
CA PHE A 151 3.63 -10.67 -1.90
C PHE A 151 2.48 -9.67 -1.67
N PHE A 152 2.69 -8.64 -0.84
CA PHE A 152 1.70 -7.60 -0.59
C PHE A 152 1.52 -6.75 -1.86
N ALA A 153 2.63 -6.40 -2.51
CA ALA A 153 2.61 -5.66 -3.77
C ALA A 153 1.89 -6.46 -4.87
N LEU A 154 2.20 -7.75 -5.00
CA LEU A 154 1.49 -8.67 -5.90
C LEU A 154 -0.02 -8.70 -5.59
N GLY A 155 -0.39 -8.91 -4.33
CA GLY A 155 -1.80 -8.95 -3.94
C GLY A 155 -2.54 -7.63 -4.22
N LEU A 156 -1.89 -6.48 -4.02
CA LEU A 156 -2.44 -5.18 -4.36
C LEU A 156 -2.60 -5.01 -5.88
N ALA A 157 -1.60 -5.41 -6.67
CA ALA A 157 -1.67 -5.36 -8.13
C ALA A 157 -2.75 -6.29 -8.70
N MET A 158 -2.96 -7.47 -8.10
CA MET A 158 -4.07 -8.36 -8.50
C MET A 158 -5.45 -7.77 -8.20
N LEU A 159 -5.56 -6.89 -7.20
CA LEU A 159 -6.82 -6.22 -6.85
C LEU A 159 -7.08 -4.95 -7.68
N GLN A 160 -6.03 -4.18 -7.98
CA GLN A 160 -6.14 -2.85 -8.57
C GLN A 160 -5.65 -2.76 -10.02
N GLY A 161 -4.98 -3.80 -10.51
CA GLY A 161 -4.17 -3.77 -11.72
C GLY A 161 -2.76 -3.21 -11.48
N ILE A 162 -1.96 -3.24 -12.54
CA ILE A 162 -0.62 -2.66 -12.60
C ILE A 162 -0.48 -1.91 -13.93
N LEU A 163 0.24 -0.79 -13.90
CA LEU A 163 0.64 -0.04 -15.08
C LEU A 163 2.10 -0.35 -15.41
N PRO A 164 2.42 -0.72 -16.67
CA PRO A 164 3.80 -0.89 -17.10
C PRO A 164 4.58 0.41 -16.91
N PHE A 165 5.76 0.32 -16.31
CA PHE A 165 6.58 1.48 -16.00
C PHE A 165 6.96 2.27 -17.26
N ASP A 166 7.37 1.56 -18.32
CA ASP A 166 7.73 2.16 -19.61
C ASP A 166 6.55 2.86 -20.31
N SER A 167 5.31 2.50 -19.93
CA SER A 167 4.10 3.12 -20.47
C SER A 167 3.68 4.39 -19.73
N LEU A 168 4.39 4.76 -18.67
CA LEU A 168 4.17 6.00 -17.93
C LEU A 168 4.71 7.16 -18.77
N VAL A 169 3.86 7.66 -19.68
CA VAL A 169 4.10 8.86 -20.48
C VAL A 169 4.59 10.03 -19.63
N ALA A 170 5.42 10.88 -20.23
CA ALA A 170 5.79 12.18 -19.67
C ALA A 170 4.54 12.92 -19.17
N GLY A 171 4.50 13.22 -17.87
CA GLY A 171 3.33 13.83 -17.21
C GLY A 171 2.52 12.88 -16.32
N PHE A 172 2.93 11.61 -16.16
CA PHE A 172 2.34 10.74 -15.14
C PHE A 172 2.59 11.32 -13.74
N LYS A 173 1.50 11.73 -13.08
CA LYS A 173 1.53 12.36 -11.76
C LYS A 173 0.67 11.57 -10.78
N PRO A 174 1.24 10.63 -10.01
CA PRO A 174 0.49 9.92 -8.99
C PRO A 174 0.04 10.90 -7.91
N THR A 175 -1.20 10.74 -7.46
CA THR A 175 -1.79 11.53 -6.37
C THR A 175 -2.25 10.65 -5.22
N VAL A 176 -2.17 9.33 -5.36
CA VAL A 176 -2.43 8.36 -4.29
C VAL A 176 -1.17 7.56 -4.02
N PHE A 177 -0.79 7.42 -2.75
CA PHE A 177 0.42 6.71 -2.34
C PHE A 177 0.09 5.69 -1.27
N VAL A 178 0.46 4.43 -1.48
CA VAL A 178 0.37 3.36 -0.48
C VAL A 178 1.77 3.11 0.07
N LEU A 179 1.96 3.31 1.37
CA LEU A 179 3.24 3.19 2.06
C LEU A 179 3.13 2.03 3.07
N VAL A 180 3.91 0.97 2.90
CA VAL A 180 3.79 -0.25 3.71
C VAL A 180 4.92 -0.31 4.73
N ALA A 181 4.61 -0.27 6.02
CA ALA A 181 5.60 -0.24 7.10
C ALA A 181 5.20 -1.17 8.26
N PRO A 182 5.26 -2.50 8.09
CA PRO A 182 4.73 -3.47 9.05
C PRO A 182 5.32 -3.36 10.47
N PRO A 183 6.62 -3.09 10.69
CA PRO A 183 7.19 -3.05 12.04
C PRO A 183 6.50 -2.09 12.99
N PHE A 184 5.90 -1.03 12.46
CA PHE A 184 5.27 0.01 13.27
C PHE A 184 4.02 -0.48 14.01
N ARG A 185 3.39 -1.59 13.60
CA ARG A 185 2.35 -2.20 14.44
C ARG A 185 2.86 -2.65 15.79
N HIS A 186 4.10 -3.13 15.85
CA HIS A 186 4.70 -3.62 17.09
C HIS A 186 5.18 -2.49 17.99
N THR A 187 5.66 -1.39 17.40
CA THR A 187 6.24 -0.27 18.15
C THR A 187 5.20 0.79 18.55
N HIS A 188 4.15 1.00 17.74
CA HIS A 188 3.18 2.08 17.96
C HIS A 188 1.75 1.61 18.21
N PHE A 189 1.40 0.39 17.81
CA PHE A 189 0.01 -0.08 17.83
C PHE A 189 -0.21 -1.34 18.67
N ALA A 190 0.74 -1.71 19.54
CA ALA A 190 0.65 -2.87 20.41
C ALA A 190 0.29 -4.17 19.64
N GLY A 191 0.89 -4.34 18.46
CA GLY A 191 0.66 -5.47 17.55
C GLY A 191 -0.62 -5.35 16.70
N LYS A 192 -1.48 -4.34 16.93
CA LYS A 192 -2.77 -4.21 16.23
C LYS A 192 -2.62 -3.75 14.78
N GLN A 193 -3.56 -4.17 13.94
CA GLN A 193 -3.60 -3.72 12.54
C GLN A 193 -4.13 -2.29 12.46
N VAL A 194 -3.32 -1.38 11.95
CA VAL A 194 -3.71 0.03 11.75
C VAL A 194 -3.34 0.48 10.35
N VAL A 195 -4.26 1.20 9.73
CA VAL A 195 -4.10 1.91 8.47
C VAL A 195 -4.42 3.37 8.71
N VAL A 196 -3.49 4.25 8.36
CA VAL A 196 -3.69 5.70 8.52
C VAL A 196 -3.83 6.35 7.15
N HIS A 197 -4.92 7.09 6.95
CA HIS A 197 -5.10 7.93 5.78
C HIS A 197 -4.65 9.34 6.12
N ASN A 198 -3.68 9.85 5.38
CA ASN A 198 -3.22 11.23 5.50
C ASN A 198 -3.45 11.95 4.18
N ARG A 199 -4.13 13.10 4.21
CA ARG A 199 -4.68 13.73 3.01
C ARG A 199 -4.15 15.16 2.94
N PRO A 200 -2.85 15.39 2.69
CA PRO A 200 -2.31 16.74 2.51
C PRO A 200 -2.82 17.37 1.19
N HIS A 201 -2.39 18.58 0.86
CA HIS A 201 -2.80 19.23 -0.40
C HIS A 201 -2.21 18.48 -1.60
N GLY A 202 -3.03 18.23 -2.63
CA GLY A 202 -2.61 17.60 -3.89
C GLY A 202 -2.36 16.09 -3.87
N ARG A 203 -2.43 15.41 -2.71
CA ARG A 203 -2.25 13.94 -2.63
C ARG A 203 -3.03 13.29 -1.48
N HIS A 204 -3.16 11.97 -1.56
CA HIS A 204 -3.74 11.09 -0.54
C HIS A 204 -2.75 9.96 -0.25
N GLU A 205 -2.32 9.85 0.99
CA GLU A 205 -1.38 8.85 1.47
C GLU A 205 -2.12 7.82 2.33
N ILE A 206 -1.80 6.54 2.13
CA ILE A 206 -2.35 5.41 2.87
C ILE A 206 -1.17 4.66 3.47
N PHE A 207 -1.00 4.79 4.78
CA PHE A 207 0.04 4.10 5.53
C PHE A 207 -0.51 2.76 6.02
N SER A 208 0.00 1.65 5.49
CA SER A 208 -0.34 0.29 5.87
C SER A 208 0.67 -0.22 6.87
N TYR A 209 0.32 -0.24 8.15
CA TYR A 209 1.17 -0.80 9.21
C TYR A 209 0.93 -2.29 9.43
N ASN A 210 0.23 -2.94 8.50
CA ASN A 210 -0.04 -4.37 8.48
C ASN A 210 0.19 -4.94 7.07
N LEU A 211 0.54 -6.23 7.01
CA LEU A 211 0.72 -6.95 5.74
C LEU A 211 -0.53 -7.68 5.25
N TYR A 212 -1.63 -7.64 5.99
CA TYR A 212 -2.89 -8.19 5.50
C TYR A 212 -3.58 -7.16 4.58
N PRO A 213 -3.78 -7.44 3.28
CA PRO A 213 -4.19 -6.42 2.30
C PRO A 213 -5.64 -5.92 2.48
N GLY A 214 -6.49 -6.59 3.25
CA GLY A 214 -7.91 -6.25 3.36
C GLY A 214 -8.20 -4.80 3.81
N PRO A 215 -7.65 -4.34 4.95
CA PRO A 215 -7.79 -2.97 5.45
C PRO A 215 -7.20 -1.89 4.54
N SER A 216 -6.01 -2.12 3.97
CA SER A 216 -5.26 -1.11 3.21
C SER A 216 -5.53 -1.18 1.69
N ALA A 217 -5.24 -2.31 1.06
CA ALA A 217 -5.29 -2.48 -0.39
C ALA A 217 -6.71 -2.49 -0.98
N LYS A 218 -7.72 -2.95 -0.23
CA LYS A 218 -9.11 -2.97 -0.68
C LYS A 218 -9.92 -1.80 -0.12
N LYS A 219 -10.07 -1.73 1.20
CA LYS A 219 -10.88 -0.68 1.84
C LYS A 219 -10.20 0.70 1.80
N GLY A 220 -8.88 0.76 1.97
CA GLY A 220 -8.13 2.01 1.89
C GLY A 220 -8.24 2.67 0.52
N ILE A 221 -8.03 1.91 -0.56
CA ILE A 221 -8.24 2.40 -1.93
C ILE A 221 -9.71 2.78 -2.20
N TYR A 222 -10.67 1.99 -1.73
CA TYR A 222 -12.09 2.37 -1.84
C TYR A 222 -12.40 3.71 -1.15
N GLY A 223 -11.74 4.01 -0.01
CA GLY A 223 -11.86 5.29 0.67
C GLY A 223 -11.36 6.49 -0.15
N THR A 224 -10.40 6.30 -1.07
CA THR A 224 -9.96 7.39 -1.96
C THR A 224 -11.03 7.70 -3.01
N LEU A 225 -11.68 6.67 -3.57
CA LEU A 225 -12.79 6.81 -4.52
C LEU A 225 -14.01 7.49 -3.90
N ILE A 226 -14.41 7.11 -2.68
CA ILE A 226 -15.53 7.77 -1.98
C ILE A 226 -15.28 9.28 -1.87
N ARG A 227 -14.06 9.65 -1.45
CA ARG A 227 -13.69 11.05 -1.30
C ARG A 227 -13.67 11.80 -2.64
N LYS A 228 -13.15 11.18 -3.69
CA LYS A 228 -13.14 11.79 -5.04
C LYS A 228 -14.57 11.98 -5.53
N GLY A 229 -15.42 10.97 -5.38
CA GLY A 229 -16.83 11.03 -5.73
C GLY A 229 -17.59 12.12 -4.99
N GLU A 230 -17.40 12.24 -3.68
CA GLU A 230 -18.00 13.33 -2.89
C GLU A 230 -17.62 14.71 -3.43
N LYS A 231 -16.35 14.92 -3.80
CA LYS A 231 -15.88 16.19 -4.39
C LYS A 231 -16.42 16.45 -5.79
N GLU A 232 -16.66 15.41 -6.56
CA GLU A 232 -17.06 15.48 -7.98
C GLU A 232 -18.56 15.27 -8.20
N GLY A 233 -19.33 15.04 -7.13
CA GLY A 233 -20.79 14.86 -7.20
C GLY A 233 -21.26 13.48 -7.63
N TRP A 234 -20.45 12.42 -7.46
CA TRP A 234 -20.83 11.04 -7.78
C TRP A 234 -20.59 10.07 -6.62
N ILE A 235 -21.23 8.89 -6.65
CA ILE A 235 -21.24 7.93 -5.53
C ILE A 235 -20.37 6.71 -5.87
N ALA A 236 -19.48 6.34 -4.96
CA ALA A 236 -18.77 5.07 -4.99
C ALA A 236 -19.56 4.01 -4.18
N ALA A 237 -20.40 3.20 -4.83
CA ALA A 237 -21.20 2.18 -4.13
C ALA A 237 -20.36 0.94 -3.74
N HIS A 238 -20.62 0.39 -2.55
CA HIS A 238 -20.09 -0.93 -2.15
C HIS A 238 -21.06 -2.03 -2.59
N ALA A 239 -21.10 -2.30 -3.89
CA ALA A 239 -22.01 -3.26 -4.51
C ALA A 239 -21.31 -4.09 -5.59
N SER A 240 -21.89 -5.23 -5.93
CA SER A 240 -21.59 -5.97 -7.16
C SER A 240 -22.56 -5.56 -8.26
N ALA A 241 -22.08 -5.45 -9.49
CA ALA A 241 -22.91 -5.22 -10.67
C ALA A 241 -22.88 -6.46 -11.58
N VAL A 242 -24.04 -6.85 -12.11
CA VAL A 242 -24.17 -7.97 -13.07
C VAL A 242 -25.08 -7.53 -14.20
N GLN A 243 -24.82 -7.97 -15.43
CA GLN A 243 -25.77 -7.84 -16.54
C GLN A 243 -26.55 -9.15 -16.63
N VAL A 244 -27.88 -9.08 -16.50
CA VAL A 244 -28.77 -10.22 -16.71
C VAL A 244 -29.35 -10.11 -18.12
N VAL A 245 -29.14 -11.15 -18.93
CA VAL A 245 -29.73 -11.26 -20.27
C VAL A 245 -30.80 -12.35 -20.21
N THR A 246 -32.03 -11.99 -20.55
CA THR A 246 -33.17 -12.93 -20.62
C THR A 246 -33.44 -13.31 -22.07
N PRO A 247 -33.97 -14.53 -22.35
CA PRO A 247 -34.18 -15.03 -23.71
C PRO A 247 -35.35 -14.37 -24.47
N TYR A 248 -35.89 -13.26 -23.96
CA TYR A 248 -37.06 -12.55 -24.52
C TYR A 248 -36.71 -11.24 -25.23
N ASP A 249 -35.41 -10.99 -25.48
CA ASP A 249 -34.90 -9.94 -26.38
C ASP A 249 -33.80 -10.52 -27.29
#